data_AF-A0A536BHW8-F1
#
_entry.id   AF-A0A536BHW8-F1
#
_cell.length_a   1.000
_cell.length_b   1.000
_cell.length_c   1.000
_cell.angle_alpha   90.00
_cell.angle_beta   90.00
_cell.angle_gamma   90.00
#
_symmetry.space_group_name_H-M   'P 1'
#
loop_
_entity.id
_entity.type
_entity.pdbx_description
1 polymer ?
#
loop_
_entity_poly.entity_id
_entity_poly.type
_entity_poly.pdbx_seq_one_letter_code
_entity_poly.pdbx_strand_id
1 'polypeptide(L)'
;MISRSNRYERWDGSQEPFGRDAEELFDRLAEDLFQGGDFDYALHRLMSRGWRDKQGRRLPGFEEMLERLRQKRLQQLKRYNLNDVFGNIREKLNDILRRERQGINDRLEQAPESAKRVVQKITKKKLEELERLPEDVGGTIRQLNDYEFMDQGASQAFQELMEQLKQQVSQTYFKNMTRTMQQLRPEHLGEIKEMMKALNQMLRDRLEGKTPRFEQFMQRFGHFFGPDPPKTLDELIQHLEKQMAQMESLMQSLSP
;
A
#
# COMPACT_ATOMS: atom_id res chain seq x y z
N MET A 1 -25.06 -7.80 21.30
CA MET A 1 -24.08 -8.60 20.54
C MET A 1 -22.70 -8.07 20.87
N ILE A 2 -21.87 -8.83 21.59
CA ILE A 2 -20.52 -8.40 21.99
C ILE A 2 -19.55 -8.84 20.89
N SER A 3 -19.00 -7.88 20.15
CA SER A 3 -17.96 -8.15 19.15
C SER A 3 -16.66 -8.53 19.83
N ARG A 4 -16.23 -9.78 19.67
CA ARG A 4 -14.90 -10.23 20.10
C ARG A 4 -13.85 -9.59 19.20
N SER A 5 -13.01 -8.72 19.77
CA SER A 5 -11.83 -8.20 19.09
C SER A 5 -10.78 -9.31 18.99
N ASN A 6 -10.42 -9.73 17.78
CA ASN A 6 -9.36 -10.72 17.58
C ASN A 6 -8.00 -10.02 17.70
N ARG A 7 -7.37 -10.15 18.88
CA ARG A 7 -6.00 -9.72 19.14
C ARG A 7 -5.07 -10.88 18.81
N TYR A 8 -4.12 -10.65 17.90
CA TYR A 8 -3.08 -11.63 17.59
C TYR A 8 -1.94 -11.41 18.57
N GLU A 9 -1.69 -12.38 19.43
CA GLU A 9 -0.59 -12.39 20.38
C GLU A 9 0.47 -13.40 19.94
N ARG A 10 1.71 -13.15 20.35
CA ARG A 10 2.84 -14.05 20.04
C ARG A 10 2.68 -15.32 20.87
N TRP A 11 2.89 -16.48 20.26
CA TRP A 11 2.77 -17.78 20.94
C TRP A 11 3.75 -17.87 22.10
N ASP A 12 3.24 -17.84 23.33
CA ASP A 12 4.02 -17.95 24.57
C ASP A 12 3.71 -19.24 25.35
N GLY A 13 2.85 -20.10 24.78
CA GLY A 13 2.46 -21.39 25.35
C GLY A 13 1.38 -21.29 26.43
N SER A 14 0.95 -20.08 26.82
CA SER A 14 -0.22 -19.88 27.68
C SER A 14 -1.53 -19.87 26.88
N GLN A 15 -1.46 -19.80 25.55
CA GLN A 15 -2.63 -19.87 24.69
C GLN A 15 -3.21 -21.29 24.70
N GLU A 16 -4.51 -21.40 24.98
CA GLU A 16 -5.28 -22.63 24.83
C GLU A 16 -6.10 -22.58 23.52
N PRO A 17 -5.50 -22.80 22.33
CA PRO A 17 -6.21 -22.67 21.05
C PRO A 17 -7.36 -23.68 20.88
N PHE A 18 -7.34 -24.77 21.67
CA PHE A 18 -8.32 -25.85 21.61
C PHE A 18 -9.28 -25.89 22.82
N GLY A 19 -9.01 -25.12 23.89
CA GLY A 19 -9.85 -25.05 25.09
C GLY A 19 -10.28 -26.42 25.65
N ARG A 20 -11.54 -26.53 26.11
CA ARG A 20 -12.15 -27.77 26.62
C ARG A 20 -12.35 -28.87 25.56
N ASP A 21 -12.06 -28.58 24.30
CA ASP A 21 -12.28 -29.50 23.18
C ASP A 21 -11.01 -30.34 22.91
N ALA A 22 -9.94 -30.13 23.69
CA ALA A 22 -8.68 -30.84 23.58
C ALA A 22 -8.79 -32.33 23.96
N GLU A 23 -9.50 -32.67 25.04
CA GLU A 23 -9.68 -34.07 25.48
C GLU A 23 -10.38 -34.91 24.41
N GLU A 24 -11.42 -34.36 23.80
CA GLU A 24 -12.17 -35.02 22.73
C GLU A 24 -11.36 -35.17 21.43
N LEU A 25 -10.42 -34.26 21.19
CA LEU A 25 -9.45 -34.36 20.11
C LEU A 25 -8.43 -35.47 20.35
N PHE A 26 -7.98 -35.64 21.60
CA PHE A 26 -7.12 -36.75 21.99
C PHE A 26 -7.82 -38.10 21.94
N ASP A 27 -9.09 -38.18 22.37
CA ASP A 27 -9.89 -39.41 22.29
C ASP A 27 -10.05 -39.88 20.85
N ARG A 28 -10.27 -38.95 19.91
CA ARG A 28 -10.40 -39.28 18.49
C ARG A 28 -9.08 -39.70 17.85
N LEU A 29 -7.98 -39.04 18.22
CA LEU A 29 -6.63 -39.45 17.80
C LEU A 29 -6.28 -40.84 18.34
N ALA A 30 -6.68 -41.13 19.58
CA ALA A 30 -6.52 -42.44 20.19
C ALA A 30 -7.36 -43.50 19.48
N GLU A 31 -8.60 -43.20 19.10
CA GLU A 31 -9.48 -44.11 18.36
C GLU A 31 -8.93 -44.44 16.95
N ASP A 32 -8.36 -43.46 16.25
CA ASP A 32 -7.66 -43.68 14.96
C ASP A 32 -6.34 -44.46 15.14
N LEU A 33 -5.62 -44.26 16.25
CA LEU A 33 -4.43 -45.04 16.62
C LEU A 33 -4.78 -46.51 16.92
N PHE A 34 -5.89 -46.76 17.62
CA PHE A 34 -6.36 -48.11 17.95
C PHE A 34 -6.81 -48.91 16.71
N GLN A 35 -7.14 -48.24 15.60
CA GLN A 35 -7.42 -48.89 14.30
C GLN A 35 -6.15 -49.29 13.52
N GLY A 36 -4.95 -49.13 14.11
CA GLY A 36 -3.67 -49.60 13.56
C GLY A 36 -2.91 -48.57 12.71
N GLY A 37 -3.22 -47.28 12.86
CA GLY A 37 -2.57 -46.19 12.15
C GLY A 37 -1.36 -45.60 12.89
N ASP A 38 -0.38 -45.09 12.14
CA ASP A 38 0.71 -44.28 12.66
C ASP A 38 0.17 -42.92 13.16
N PHE A 39 0.66 -42.43 14.30
CA PHE A 39 0.21 -41.18 14.92
C PHE A 39 0.41 -39.99 13.99
N ASP A 40 1.54 -39.96 13.28
CA ASP A 40 1.85 -38.92 12.31
C ASP A 40 0.81 -38.87 11.18
N TYR A 41 0.30 -40.03 10.77
CA TYR A 41 -0.71 -40.13 9.73
C TYR A 41 -2.09 -39.63 10.21
N ALA A 42 -2.49 -39.97 11.43
CA ALA A 42 -3.73 -39.50 12.03
C ALA A 42 -3.72 -37.97 12.23
N LEU A 43 -2.61 -37.43 12.74
CA LEU A 43 -2.42 -36.00 12.91
C LEU A 43 -2.41 -35.26 11.56
N HIS A 44 -1.70 -35.79 10.57
CA HIS A 44 -1.65 -35.19 9.24
C HIS A 44 -3.03 -35.18 8.56
N ARG A 45 -3.81 -36.25 8.72
CA ARG A 45 -5.19 -36.33 8.20
C ARG A 45 -6.11 -35.32 8.88
N LEU A 46 -6.04 -35.22 10.20
CA LEU A 46 -6.81 -34.28 11.01
C LEU A 46 -6.50 -32.83 10.61
N MET A 47 -5.22 -32.50 10.47
CA MET A 47 -4.73 -31.18 10.06
C MET A 47 -5.16 -30.83 8.64
N SER A 48 -5.06 -31.78 7.70
CA SER A 48 -5.38 -31.54 6.29
C SER A 48 -6.88 -31.35 6.05
N ARG A 49 -7.73 -32.22 6.63
CA ARG A 49 -9.19 -32.19 6.41
C ARG A 49 -9.96 -31.32 7.41
N GLY A 50 -9.34 -30.99 8.54
CA GLY A 50 -9.99 -30.33 9.65
C GLY A 50 -10.88 -31.30 10.43
N TRP A 51 -11.57 -30.78 11.44
CA TRP A 51 -12.41 -31.60 12.30
C TRP A 51 -13.67 -30.88 12.74
N ARG A 52 -14.61 -31.67 13.25
CA ARG A 52 -15.88 -31.18 13.76
C ARG A 52 -16.12 -31.85 15.11
N ASP A 53 -16.35 -31.01 16.12
CA ASP A 53 -16.79 -31.38 17.46
C ASP A 53 -18.28 -31.80 17.42
N LYS A 54 -18.71 -32.63 18.37
CA LYS A 54 -20.11 -33.02 18.63
C LYS A 54 -21.06 -31.83 18.78
N GLN A 55 -20.56 -30.67 19.23
CA GLN A 55 -21.35 -29.43 19.28
C GLN A 55 -21.53 -28.75 17.91
N GLY A 56 -21.04 -29.37 16.83
CA GLY A 56 -21.14 -28.87 15.46
C GLY A 56 -20.09 -27.80 15.10
N ARG A 57 -19.24 -27.41 16.06
CA ARG A 57 -18.12 -26.48 15.83
C ARG A 57 -17.10 -27.15 14.90
N ARG A 58 -16.83 -26.51 13.76
CA ARG A 58 -15.90 -27.02 12.73
C ARG A 58 -14.62 -26.20 12.75
N LEU A 59 -13.49 -26.85 13.00
CA LEU A 59 -12.18 -26.29 12.74
C LEU A 59 -11.78 -26.64 11.29
N PRO A 60 -11.58 -25.63 10.43
CA PRO A 60 -11.20 -25.86 9.04
C PRO A 60 -9.81 -26.50 8.96
N GLY A 61 -9.63 -27.40 7.99
CA GLY A 61 -8.33 -27.99 7.69
C GLY A 61 -7.40 -27.03 6.95
N PHE A 62 -6.12 -27.39 6.88
CA PHE A 62 -5.11 -26.64 6.14
C PHE A 62 -5.47 -26.49 4.66
N GLU A 63 -6.04 -27.51 4.02
CA GLU A 63 -6.46 -27.42 2.62
C GLU A 63 -7.53 -26.33 2.42
N GLU A 64 -8.53 -26.32 3.30
CA GLU A 64 -9.60 -25.33 3.28
C GLU A 64 -9.08 -23.92 3.58
N MET A 65 -8.13 -23.78 4.52
CA MET A 65 -7.48 -22.51 4.80
C MET A 65 -6.62 -22.00 3.63
N LEU A 66 -5.86 -22.88 2.98
CA LEU A 66 -5.08 -22.58 1.78
C LEU A 66 -5.99 -22.17 0.62
N GLU A 67 -7.12 -22.84 0.45
CA GLU A 67 -8.09 -22.50 -0.58
C GLU A 67 -8.72 -21.13 -0.32
N ARG A 68 -9.15 -20.85 0.92
CA ARG A 68 -9.63 -19.52 1.32
C ARG A 68 -8.56 -18.44 1.13
N LEU A 69 -7.29 -18.74 1.39
CA LEU A 69 -6.18 -17.82 1.18
C LEU A 69 -5.96 -17.54 -0.30
N ARG A 70 -5.98 -18.57 -1.16
CA ARG A 70 -5.92 -18.44 -2.62
C ARG A 70 -7.09 -17.61 -3.14
N GLN A 71 -8.31 -17.85 -2.67
CA GLN A 71 -9.48 -17.07 -3.03
C GLN A 71 -9.37 -15.61 -2.59
N LYS A 72 -8.91 -15.34 -1.35
CA LYS A 72 -8.63 -13.97 -0.89
C LYS A 72 -7.57 -13.29 -1.74
N ARG A 73 -6.50 -14.00 -2.11
CA ARG A 73 -5.46 -13.50 -3.03
C ARG A 73 -6.06 -13.13 -4.38
N LEU A 74 -6.87 -14.02 -4.98
CA LEU A 74 -7.55 -13.76 -6.26
C LEU A 74 -8.51 -12.57 -6.18
N GLN A 75 -9.28 -12.44 -5.08
CA GLN A 75 -10.18 -11.31 -4.86
C GLN A 75 -9.41 -10.00 -4.70
N GLN A 76 -8.28 -10.00 -3.99
CA GLN A 76 -7.41 -8.83 -3.89
C GLN A 76 -6.82 -8.47 -5.25
N LEU A 77 -6.31 -9.44 -6.00
CA LEU A 77 -5.80 -9.22 -7.36
C LEU A 77 -6.88 -8.65 -8.30
N LYS A 78 -8.11 -9.18 -8.26
CA LYS A 78 -9.25 -8.62 -9.01
C LYS A 78 -9.62 -7.21 -8.56
N ARG A 79 -9.56 -6.92 -7.26
CA ARG A 79 -9.83 -5.57 -6.71
C ARG A 79 -8.77 -4.56 -7.15
N TYR A 80 -7.55 -5.03 -7.39
CA TYR A 80 -6.45 -4.28 -8.02
C TYR A 80 -6.31 -4.62 -9.51
N ASN A 81 -7.42 -4.75 -10.25
CA ASN A 81 -7.44 -4.79 -11.72
C ASN A 81 -7.00 -3.44 -12.32
N LEU A 82 -5.79 -3.04 -11.95
CA LEU A 82 -4.98 -2.01 -12.57
C LEU A 82 -4.81 -2.30 -14.06
N ASN A 83 -4.77 -3.58 -14.47
CA ASN A 83 -4.64 -3.97 -15.87
C ASN A 83 -5.79 -3.47 -16.76
N ASP A 84 -7.01 -3.35 -16.24
CA ASP A 84 -8.17 -2.88 -17.02
C ASP A 84 -8.20 -1.34 -17.12
N VAL A 85 -7.91 -0.65 -16.01
CA VAL A 85 -7.76 0.81 -16.00
C VAL A 85 -6.57 1.26 -16.85
N PHE A 86 -5.42 0.60 -16.71
CA PHE A 86 -4.24 0.87 -17.53
C PHE A 86 -4.45 0.44 -18.99
N GLY A 87 -5.29 -0.56 -19.26
CA GLY A 87 -5.72 -0.92 -20.61
C GLY A 87 -6.42 0.24 -21.30
N ASN A 88 -7.45 0.80 -20.65
CA ASN A 88 -8.19 1.95 -21.15
C ASN A 88 -7.30 3.19 -21.33
N ILE A 89 -6.38 3.45 -20.40
CA ILE A 89 -5.43 4.57 -20.52
C ILE A 89 -4.48 4.35 -21.70
N ARG A 90 -3.94 3.13 -21.86
CA ARG A 90 -3.06 2.79 -22.97
C ARG A 90 -3.75 2.96 -24.32
N GLU A 91 -5.02 2.56 -24.43
CA GLU A 91 -5.81 2.75 -25.64
C GLU A 91 -5.97 4.24 -25.98
N LYS A 92 -6.36 5.06 -25.00
CA LYS A 92 -6.46 6.52 -25.18
C LYS A 92 -5.14 7.17 -25.59
N LEU A 93 -4.02 6.76 -24.96
CA LEU A 93 -2.69 7.24 -25.34
C LEU A 93 -2.34 6.86 -26.78
N ASN A 94 -2.63 5.62 -27.20
CA ASN A 94 -2.41 5.19 -28.57
C ASN A 94 -3.21 6.03 -29.57
N ASP A 95 -4.44 6.40 -29.25
CA ASP A 95 -5.25 7.27 -30.10
C ASP A 95 -4.71 8.70 -30.18
N ILE A 96 -4.23 9.25 -29.07
CA ILE A 96 -3.54 10.55 -29.04
C ILE A 96 -2.28 10.51 -29.92
N LEU A 97 -1.46 9.47 -29.78
CA LEU A 97 -0.24 9.29 -30.58
C LEU A 97 -0.55 9.12 -32.07
N ARG A 98 -1.62 8.40 -32.40
CA ARG A 98 -2.09 8.23 -33.78
C ARG A 98 -2.49 9.58 -34.39
N ARG A 99 -3.26 10.39 -33.66
CA ARG A 99 -3.68 11.73 -34.09
C ARG A 99 -2.49 12.66 -34.26
N GLU A 100 -1.56 12.66 -33.31
CA GLU A 100 -0.35 13.47 -33.41
C GLU A 100 0.44 13.07 -34.65
N ARG A 101 0.75 11.77 -34.86
CA ARG A 101 1.46 11.30 -36.07
C ARG A 101 0.78 11.73 -37.36
N GLN A 102 -0.55 11.68 -37.41
CA GLN A 102 -1.32 12.16 -38.55
C GLN A 102 -1.17 13.68 -38.73
N GLY A 103 -1.37 14.46 -37.67
CA GLY A 103 -1.23 15.92 -37.74
C GLY A 103 0.19 16.38 -38.09
N ILE A 104 1.22 15.63 -37.67
CA ILE A 104 2.61 15.85 -38.10
C ILE A 104 2.74 15.71 -39.63
N ASN A 105 2.16 14.66 -40.20
CA ASN A 105 2.19 14.43 -41.65
C ASN A 105 1.36 15.49 -42.41
N ASP A 106 0.16 15.80 -41.94
CA ASP A 106 -0.70 16.83 -42.55
C ASP A 106 0.01 18.20 -42.56
N ARG A 107 0.71 18.54 -41.47
CA ARG A 107 1.50 19.77 -41.37
C ARG A 107 2.67 19.80 -42.36
N LEU A 108 3.29 18.65 -42.62
CA LEU A 108 4.36 18.51 -43.60
C LEU A 108 3.84 18.68 -45.03
N GLU A 109 2.67 18.13 -45.34
CA GLU A 109 2.04 18.23 -46.65
C GLU A 109 1.53 19.64 -46.96
N GLN A 110 0.96 20.31 -45.96
CA GLN A 110 0.43 21.68 -46.09
C GLN A 110 1.51 22.77 -46.04
N ALA A 111 2.77 22.40 -45.78
CA ALA A 111 3.86 23.37 -45.68
C ALA A 111 4.20 23.97 -47.07
N PRO A 112 4.29 25.31 -47.19
CA PRO A 112 4.71 25.94 -48.44
C PRO A 112 6.14 25.51 -48.81
N GLU A 113 6.43 25.40 -50.11
CA GLU A 113 7.72 24.92 -50.63
C GLU A 113 8.94 25.68 -50.06
N SER A 114 8.78 26.98 -49.78
CA SER A 114 9.81 27.81 -49.13
C SER A 114 10.16 27.39 -47.70
N ALA A 115 9.19 26.84 -46.96
CA ALA A 115 9.35 26.41 -45.56
C ALA A 115 9.47 24.87 -45.40
N LYS A 116 9.20 24.12 -46.46
CA LYS A 116 9.10 22.65 -46.45
C LYS A 116 10.34 21.96 -45.87
N ARG A 117 11.55 22.44 -46.20
CA ARG A 117 12.81 21.91 -45.64
C ARG A 117 12.94 22.09 -44.12
N VAL A 118 12.44 23.20 -43.58
CA VAL A 118 12.50 23.48 -42.13
C VAL A 118 11.45 22.65 -41.41
N VAL A 119 10.22 22.66 -41.92
CA VAL A 119 9.11 21.84 -41.38
C VAL A 119 9.49 20.37 -41.37
N GLN A 120 10.07 19.85 -42.46
CA GLN A 120 10.53 18.46 -42.55
C GLN A 120 11.55 18.08 -41.47
N LYS A 121 12.48 18.98 -41.10
CA LYS A 121 13.43 18.72 -40.02
C LYS A 121 12.74 18.65 -38.66
N ILE A 122 11.78 19.55 -38.42
CA ILE A 122 11.00 19.60 -37.17
C ILE A 122 10.11 18.35 -37.06
N THR A 123 9.37 18.02 -38.10
CA THR A 123 8.48 16.84 -38.12
C THR A 123 9.26 15.55 -37.94
N LYS A 124 10.41 15.39 -38.61
CA LYS A 124 11.27 14.23 -38.44
C LYS A 124 11.75 14.07 -36.99
N LYS A 125 12.23 15.15 -36.37
CA LYS A 125 12.68 15.12 -34.97
C LYS A 125 11.56 14.71 -34.03
N LYS A 126 10.35 15.24 -34.23
CA LYS A 126 9.17 14.89 -33.41
C LYS A 126 8.77 13.43 -33.58
N LEU A 127 8.80 12.88 -34.80
CA LEU A 127 8.55 11.45 -35.01
C LEU A 127 9.56 10.57 -34.28
N GLU A 128 10.85 10.92 -34.32
CA GLU A 128 11.90 10.20 -33.59
C GLU A 128 11.69 10.28 -32.05
N GLU A 129 11.21 11.41 -31.53
CA GLU A 129 10.86 11.54 -30.10
C GLU A 129 9.66 10.64 -29.74
N LEU A 130 8.64 10.55 -30.60
CA LEU A 130 7.48 9.68 -30.40
C LEU A 130 7.82 8.17 -30.53
N GLU A 131 8.85 7.80 -31.29
CA GLU A 131 9.32 6.41 -31.39
C GLU A 131 10.15 5.97 -30.17
N ARG A 132 10.74 6.92 -29.43
CA ARG A 132 11.53 6.67 -28.22
C ARG A 132 10.71 6.65 -26.93
N LEU A 133 9.38 6.74 -27.04
CA LEU A 133 8.50 6.70 -25.87
C LEU A 133 8.64 5.35 -25.14
N PRO A 134 8.67 5.35 -23.80
CA PRO A 134 8.69 4.12 -23.00
C PRO A 134 7.47 3.24 -23.26
N GLU A 135 7.62 1.91 -23.09
CA GLU A 135 6.49 0.98 -23.23
C GLU A 135 5.46 1.09 -22.09
N ASP A 136 5.85 1.70 -20.97
CA ASP A 136 5.00 1.88 -19.81
C ASP A 136 4.16 3.16 -19.89
N VAL A 137 2.94 3.07 -19.35
CA VAL A 137 1.94 4.16 -19.39
C VAL A 137 2.42 5.40 -18.65
N GLY A 138 3.10 5.23 -17.50
CA GLY A 138 3.56 6.34 -16.67
C GLY A 138 4.68 7.14 -17.34
N GLY A 139 5.65 6.45 -17.91
CA GLY A 139 6.75 7.02 -18.68
C GLY A 139 6.25 7.76 -19.92
N THR A 140 5.32 7.16 -20.65
CA THR A 140 4.66 7.81 -21.80
C THR A 140 3.98 9.12 -21.39
N ILE A 141 3.16 9.12 -20.33
CA ILE A 141 2.47 10.33 -19.87
C ILE A 141 3.47 11.42 -19.46
N ARG A 142 4.53 11.06 -18.73
CA ARG A 142 5.55 12.02 -18.31
C ARG A 142 6.22 12.69 -19.51
N GLN A 143 6.60 11.90 -20.51
CA GLN A 143 7.27 12.43 -21.69
C GLN A 143 6.33 13.26 -22.57
N LEU A 144 5.04 12.88 -22.67
CA LEU A 144 4.03 13.64 -23.39
C LEU A 144 3.60 14.92 -22.66
N ASN A 145 3.78 15.01 -21.33
CA ASN A 145 3.49 16.22 -20.57
C ASN A 145 4.38 17.39 -20.98
N ASP A 146 5.65 17.10 -21.29
CA ASP A 146 6.64 18.09 -21.72
C ASP A 146 6.72 18.19 -23.26
N TYR A 147 5.93 17.39 -23.97
CA TYR A 147 5.91 17.33 -25.42
C TYR A 147 5.00 18.41 -26.00
N GLU A 148 5.52 19.17 -26.96
CA GLU A 148 4.73 20.13 -27.71
C GLU A 148 3.99 19.43 -28.85
N PHE A 149 2.67 19.35 -28.80
CA PHE A 149 1.88 18.76 -29.88
C PHE A 149 1.80 19.67 -31.12
N MET A 150 1.84 19.08 -32.32
CA MET A 150 1.54 19.80 -33.56
C MET A 150 0.06 19.73 -33.94
N ASP A 151 -0.63 18.66 -33.52
CA ASP A 151 -2.07 18.53 -33.68
C ASP A 151 -2.83 19.10 -32.47
N GLN A 152 -3.78 20.01 -32.73
CA GLN A 152 -4.61 20.56 -31.66
C GLN A 152 -5.54 19.51 -31.06
N GLY A 153 -6.03 18.57 -31.88
CA GLY A 153 -6.91 17.49 -31.41
C GLY A 153 -6.20 16.51 -30.47
N ALA A 154 -4.93 16.19 -30.74
CA ALA A 154 -4.10 15.35 -29.90
C ALA A 154 -3.78 16.05 -28.57
N SER A 155 -3.43 17.34 -28.61
CA SER A 155 -3.20 18.14 -27.40
C SER A 155 -4.44 18.19 -26.51
N GLN A 156 -5.62 18.42 -27.07
CA GLN A 156 -6.88 18.47 -26.32
C GLN A 156 -7.21 17.12 -25.70
N ALA A 157 -7.11 16.04 -26.49
CA ALA A 157 -7.36 14.68 -26.00
C ALA A 157 -6.39 14.27 -24.87
N PHE A 158 -5.12 14.70 -24.93
CA PHE A 158 -4.16 14.50 -23.85
C PHE A 158 -4.52 15.27 -22.59
N GLN A 159 -4.93 16.54 -22.72
CA GLN A 159 -5.38 17.35 -21.57
C GLN A 159 -6.62 16.75 -20.90
N GLU A 160 -7.60 16.27 -21.68
CA GLU A 160 -8.78 15.58 -21.15
C GLU A 160 -8.40 14.29 -20.41
N LEU A 161 -7.46 13.52 -20.95
CA LEU A 161 -6.93 12.32 -20.28
C LEU A 161 -6.30 12.69 -18.93
N MET A 162 -5.46 13.74 -18.90
CA MET A 162 -4.82 14.21 -17.67
C MET A 162 -5.83 14.67 -16.61
N GLU A 163 -6.87 15.39 -17.02
CA GLU A 163 -7.92 15.83 -16.09
C GLU A 163 -8.71 14.63 -15.53
N GLN A 164 -9.04 13.64 -16.37
CA GLN A 164 -9.68 12.40 -15.92
C GLN A 164 -8.81 11.64 -14.91
N LEU A 165 -7.52 11.52 -15.18
CA LEU A 165 -6.56 10.89 -14.27
C LEU A 165 -6.49 11.63 -12.94
N LYS A 166 -6.37 12.96 -12.97
CA LYS A 166 -6.37 13.80 -11.77
C LYS A 166 -7.63 13.59 -10.93
N GLN A 167 -8.80 13.53 -11.56
CA GLN A 167 -10.06 13.26 -10.87
C GLN A 167 -10.10 11.87 -10.23
N GLN A 168 -9.69 10.82 -10.94
CA GLN A 168 -9.65 9.45 -10.41
C GLN A 168 -8.67 9.30 -9.24
N VAL A 169 -7.49 9.91 -9.39
CA VAL A 169 -6.45 9.93 -8.37
C VAL A 169 -6.94 10.68 -7.13
N SER A 170 -7.54 11.86 -7.31
CA SER A 170 -8.15 12.65 -6.23
C SER A 170 -9.22 11.87 -5.49
N GLN A 171 -10.17 11.24 -6.20
CA GLN A 171 -11.20 10.41 -5.58
C GLN A 171 -10.61 9.24 -4.77
N THR A 172 -9.53 8.64 -5.25
CA THR A 172 -8.84 7.55 -4.55
C THR A 172 -8.15 8.06 -3.28
N TYR A 173 -7.46 9.19 -3.36
CA TYR A 173 -6.87 9.86 -2.19
C TYR A 173 -7.93 10.25 -1.17
N PHE A 174 -9.05 10.83 -1.58
CA PHE A 174 -10.16 11.17 -0.67
C PHE A 174 -10.75 9.93 -0.01
N LYS A 175 -11.02 8.85 -0.77
CA LYS A 175 -11.52 7.59 -0.20
C LYS A 175 -10.54 6.98 0.82
N ASN A 176 -9.25 7.03 0.52
CA ASN A 176 -8.20 6.57 1.43
C ASN A 176 -8.11 7.47 2.66
N MET A 177 -8.15 8.80 2.49
CA MET A 177 -8.13 9.76 3.58
C MET A 177 -9.35 9.62 4.48
N THR A 178 -10.55 9.46 3.94
CA THR A 178 -11.77 9.21 4.75
C THR A 178 -11.64 7.90 5.54
N ARG A 179 -11.08 6.84 4.93
CA ARG A 179 -10.83 5.58 5.65
C ARG A 179 -9.80 5.76 6.77
N THR A 180 -8.73 6.51 6.53
CA THR A 180 -7.71 6.82 7.53
C THR A 180 -8.22 7.77 8.61
N MET A 181 -9.04 8.77 8.26
CA MET A 181 -9.69 9.69 9.21
C MET A 181 -10.75 8.98 10.06
N GLN A 182 -11.45 7.99 9.52
CA GLN A 182 -12.30 7.10 10.34
C GLN A 182 -11.49 6.27 11.35
N GLN A 183 -10.19 6.11 11.14
CA GLN A 183 -9.26 5.45 12.06
C GLN A 183 -8.56 6.44 13.00
N LEU A 184 -8.31 7.69 12.58
CA LEU A 184 -7.73 8.76 13.37
C LEU A 184 -8.83 9.67 13.96
N ARG A 185 -9.23 9.41 15.21
CA ARG A 185 -10.17 10.30 15.93
C ARG A 185 -9.51 11.67 16.21
N PRO A 186 -10.26 12.79 16.14
CA PRO A 186 -9.75 14.15 16.45
C PRO A 186 -9.10 14.27 17.83
N GLU A 187 -9.52 13.43 18.77
CA GLU A 187 -8.99 13.29 20.13
C GLU A 187 -7.47 13.03 20.14
N HIS A 188 -6.95 12.25 19.18
CA HIS A 188 -5.53 11.86 19.14
C HIS A 188 -4.60 13.00 18.72
N LEU A 189 -5.10 13.99 17.96
CA LEU A 189 -4.28 15.13 17.50
C LEU A 189 -3.94 16.09 18.65
N GLY A 190 -4.84 16.25 19.62
CA GLY A 190 -4.60 17.06 20.81
C GLY A 190 -3.50 16.46 21.68
N GLU A 191 -3.53 15.15 21.88
CA GLU A 191 -2.55 14.44 22.70
C GLU A 191 -1.15 14.44 22.07
N ILE A 192 -1.05 14.29 20.74
CA ILE A 192 0.23 14.40 20.01
C ILE A 192 0.83 15.81 20.16
N LYS A 193 0.02 16.88 20.10
CA LYS A 193 0.50 18.25 20.28
C LYS A 193 1.06 18.48 21.68
N GLU A 194 0.37 17.97 22.71
CA GLU A 194 0.84 18.06 24.09
C GLU A 194 2.11 17.24 24.33
N MET A 195 2.24 16.07 23.68
CA MET A 195 3.47 15.27 23.68
C MET A 195 4.65 16.07 23.11
N MET A 196 4.48 16.72 21.95
CA MET A 196 5.54 17.51 21.32
C MET A 196 5.98 18.71 22.18
N LYS A 197 5.03 19.35 22.87
CA LYS A 197 5.32 20.43 23.81
C LYS A 197 6.13 19.92 25.00
N ALA A 198 5.76 18.78 25.57
CA ALA A 198 6.47 18.15 26.67
C ALA A 198 7.89 17.69 26.26
N LEU A 199 8.03 17.13 25.06
CA LEU A 199 9.32 16.75 24.47
C LEU A 199 10.24 17.95 24.31
N ASN A 200 9.74 19.03 23.69
CA ASN A 200 10.52 20.27 23.53
C ASN A 200 11.00 20.84 24.87
N GLN A 201 10.16 20.77 25.92
CA GLN A 201 10.56 21.21 27.25
C GLN A 201 11.69 20.34 27.81
N MET A 202 11.61 19.01 27.70
CA MET A 202 12.66 18.11 28.18
C MET A 202 13.99 18.30 27.46
N LEU A 203 13.97 18.54 26.15
CA LEU A 203 15.18 18.81 25.38
C LEU A 203 15.82 20.14 25.82
N ARG A 204 15.02 21.17 26.10
CA ARG A 204 15.53 22.43 26.66
C ARG A 204 16.12 22.27 28.04
N ASP A 205 15.44 21.56 28.93
CA ASP A 205 15.93 21.30 30.29
C ASP A 205 17.32 20.63 30.24
N ARG A 206 17.50 19.65 29.34
CA ARG A 206 18.79 18.98 29.10
C ARG A 206 19.86 19.95 28.59
N LEU A 207 19.54 20.82 27.63
CA LEU A 207 20.48 21.80 27.07
C LEU A 207 20.89 22.86 28.11
N GLU A 208 20.01 23.19 29.03
CA GLU A 208 20.26 24.11 30.14
C GLU A 208 20.98 23.43 31.32
N GLY A 209 21.34 22.14 31.21
CA GLY A 209 21.99 21.38 32.26
C GLY A 209 21.08 21.01 33.45
N LYS A 210 19.76 21.16 33.30
CA LYS A 210 18.76 20.74 34.28
C LYS A 210 18.40 19.28 34.08
N THR A 211 18.00 18.60 35.16
CA THR A 211 17.52 17.22 35.09
C THR A 211 16.15 17.16 34.40
N PRO A 212 16.03 16.57 33.20
CA PRO A 212 14.77 16.47 32.47
C PRO A 212 13.86 15.41 33.11
N ARG A 213 12.56 15.70 33.15
CA ARG A 213 11.55 14.85 33.80
C ARG A 213 11.08 13.70 32.90
N PHE A 214 12.02 12.84 32.50
CA PHE A 214 11.78 11.73 31.57
C PHE A 214 10.72 10.75 32.08
N GLU A 215 10.75 10.36 33.36
CA GLU A 215 9.77 9.42 33.92
C GLU A 215 8.32 9.93 33.82
N GLN A 216 8.11 11.23 34.08
CA GLN A 216 6.79 11.86 33.97
C GLN A 216 6.30 11.93 32.52
N PHE A 217 7.22 12.13 31.57
CA PHE A 217 6.90 12.08 30.16
C PHE A 217 6.49 10.67 29.72
N MET A 218 7.25 9.65 30.11
CA MET A 218 6.92 8.26 29.78
C MET A 218 5.64 7.78 30.44
N GLN A 219 5.34 8.22 31.66
CA GLN A 219 4.08 7.91 32.33
C GLN A 219 2.86 8.46 31.56
N ARG A 220 2.99 9.62 30.91
CA ARG A 220 1.90 10.29 30.22
C ARG A 220 1.81 9.94 28.73
N PHE A 221 2.95 9.77 28.05
CA PHE A 221 3.03 9.60 26.60
C PHE A 221 3.67 8.27 26.17
N GLY A 222 4.01 7.38 27.10
CA GLY A 222 4.69 6.11 26.79
C GLY A 222 3.93 5.20 25.83
N HIS A 223 2.60 5.32 25.78
CA HIS A 223 1.75 4.56 24.87
C HIS A 223 1.98 4.89 23.38
N PHE A 224 2.56 6.05 23.05
CA PHE A 224 2.88 6.42 21.67
C PHE A 224 4.10 5.68 21.10
N PHE A 225 4.97 5.13 21.95
CA PHE A 225 6.22 4.48 21.53
C PHE A 225 6.06 2.97 21.24
N GLY A 226 4.85 2.43 21.38
CA GLY A 226 4.55 1.05 21.02
C GLY A 226 5.21 0.01 21.95
N PRO A 227 5.53 -1.20 21.45
CA PRO A 227 5.95 -2.33 22.27
C PRO A 227 7.39 -2.23 22.80
N ASP A 228 8.21 -1.31 22.28
CA ASP A 228 9.59 -1.08 22.73
C ASP A 228 9.80 0.41 23.08
N PRO A 229 9.24 0.86 24.22
CA PRO A 229 9.37 2.24 24.65
C PRO A 229 10.79 2.53 25.16
N PRO A 230 11.34 3.72 24.90
CA PRO A 230 12.65 4.10 25.42
C PRO A 230 12.65 4.12 26.95
N LYS A 231 13.74 3.64 27.55
CA LYS A 231 13.94 3.59 29.01
C LYS A 231 14.73 4.77 29.55
N THR A 232 15.41 5.50 28.66
CA THR A 232 16.17 6.70 29.00
C THR A 232 15.93 7.82 28.00
N LEU A 233 16.26 9.05 28.39
CA LEU A 233 16.17 10.20 27.49
C LEU A 233 17.12 10.05 26.28
N ASP A 234 18.26 9.39 26.45
CA ASP A 234 19.19 9.11 25.36
C ASP A 234 18.60 8.14 24.34
N GLU A 235 17.97 7.07 24.81
CA GLU A 235 17.25 6.13 23.94
C GLU A 235 16.08 6.81 23.22
N LEU A 236 15.37 7.74 23.89
CA LEU A 236 14.30 8.51 23.27
C LEU A 236 14.82 9.39 22.12
N ILE A 237 15.95 10.07 22.31
CA ILE A 237 16.56 10.90 21.26
C ILE A 237 17.02 10.03 20.09
N GLN A 238 17.69 8.91 20.36
CA GLN A 238 18.10 7.96 19.31
C GLN A 238 16.89 7.42 18.53
N HIS A 239 15.78 7.14 19.23
CA HIS A 239 14.55 6.68 18.59
C HIS A 239 13.96 7.76 17.66
N LEU A 240 13.96 9.02 18.09
CA LEU A 240 13.49 10.15 17.29
C LEU A 240 14.38 10.41 16.07
N GLU A 241 15.71 10.36 16.23
CA GLU A 241 16.66 10.47 15.12
C GLU A 241 16.42 9.40 14.05
N LYS A 242 16.23 8.14 14.49
CA LYS A 242 15.94 7.02 13.59
C LYS A 242 14.62 7.19 12.85
N GLN A 243 13.58 7.70 13.51
CA GLN A 243 12.29 7.97 12.88
C GLN A 243 12.35 9.13 11.89
N MET A 244 13.06 10.22 12.22
CA MET A 244 13.24 11.36 11.31
C MET A 244 14.01 10.96 10.05
N ALA A 245 15.09 10.18 10.18
CA ALA A 245 15.86 9.67 9.04
C ALA A 245 15.01 8.79 8.09
N GLN A 246 14.06 8.01 8.63
CA GLN A 246 13.13 7.22 7.83
C GLN A 246 12.10 8.09 7.08
N MET A 247 11.59 9.14 7.74
CA MET A 247 10.68 10.09 7.09
C MET A 247 11.38 10.90 5.99
N GLU A 248 12.63 11.32 6.21
CA GLU A 248 13.42 12.05 5.23
C GLU A 248 13.73 11.19 4.00
N SER A 249 14.10 9.92 4.20
CA SER A 249 14.28 8.96 3.11
C SER A 249 12.99 8.71 2.31
N LEU A 250 11.83 8.66 2.99
CA LEU A 250 10.53 8.58 2.31
C LEU A 250 10.21 9.85 1.53
N MET A 251 10.45 11.04 2.08
CA MET A 251 10.22 12.32 1.40
C MET A 251 11.15 12.51 0.19
N GLN A 252 12.41 12.07 0.29
CA GLN A 252 13.35 12.03 -0.84
C GLN A 252 12.93 11.02 -1.91
N SER A 253 12.30 9.90 -1.52
CA SER A 253 11.75 8.93 -2.47
C SER A 253 10.43 9.37 -3.13
N LEU A 254 9.74 10.34 -2.52
CA LEU A 254 8.49 10.94 -3.02
C LEU A 254 8.72 12.26 -3.78
N SER A 255 9.95 12.76 -3.82
CA SER A 255 10.34 13.94 -4.58
C SER A 255 11.04 13.49 -5.88
N PRO A 256 10.38 13.56 -7.05
CA PRO A 256 11.05 13.58 -8.35
C PRO A 256 11.71 14.94 -8.62
#